data_AF-A0A4Q6C1Z0-F1
#
_entry.id   AF-A0A4Q6C1Z0-F1
#
_cell.length_a   1.000
_cell.length_b   1.000
_cell.length_c   1.000
_cell.angle_alpha   90.00
_cell.angle_beta   90.00
_cell.angle_gamma   90.00
#
_symmetry.space_group_name_H-M   'P 1'
#
loop_
_entity.id
_entity.type
_entity.pdbx_description
1 polymer ?
#
loop_
_entity_poly.entity_id
_entity_poly.type
_entity_poly.pdbx_seq_one_letter_code
_entity_poly.pdbx_strand_id
1 'polypeptide(L)'
;MMERQNRIVEMRLPLIENEMQRPDSWVETHNEAIRCARTLKRAYGELLKVLIEVERREIFYQFEKTSLYSYCVDILELPKHTAYDFIDVVRTAKTIPALAVAVIEGRTSISKARRVCSVIT
;
A
#
# COMPACT_ATOMS: atom_id res chain seq x y z
N MET A 1 -1.96 68.60 41.37
CA MET A 1 -1.36 67.96 42.54
C MET A 1 -1.48 66.46 42.31
N MET A 2 -0.53 65.85 41.58
CA MET A 2 0.65 65.14 42.13
C MET A 2 0.26 63.76 42.68
N GLU A 3 0.93 62.65 42.43
CA GLU A 3 1.97 62.28 41.46
C GLU A 3 2.09 60.76 41.58
N ARG A 4 2.37 60.09 40.45
CA ARG A 4 3.25 58.92 40.30
C ARG A 4 3.43 57.97 41.50
N GLN A 5 3.10 56.70 41.27
CA GLN A 5 4.15 55.70 41.33
C GLN A 5 4.00 54.66 40.21
N ASN A 6 4.76 54.94 39.15
CA ASN A 6 5.26 53.98 38.20
C ASN A 6 6.19 53.00 38.95
N ARG A 7 5.84 51.70 38.99
CA ARG A 7 6.83 50.63 39.11
C ARG A 7 6.68 49.74 37.89
N ILE A 8 7.47 50.11 36.90
CA ILE A 8 8.16 49.20 36.01
C ILE A 8 8.64 47.99 36.84
N VAL A 9 7.96 46.86 36.67
CA VAL A 9 8.66 45.59 36.67
C VAL A 9 8.42 45.05 35.27
N GLU A 10 9.38 45.34 34.40
CA GLU A 10 9.59 44.63 33.14
C GLU A 10 9.65 43.13 33.46
N MET A 11 8.51 42.45 33.44
CA MET A 11 8.50 41.03 33.16
C MET A 11 8.31 40.90 31.67
N ARG A 12 9.39 41.23 30.96
CA ARG A 12 9.65 40.81 29.59
C ARG A 12 9.64 39.29 29.64
N LEU A 13 8.45 38.72 29.43
CA LEU A 13 8.31 37.31 29.09
C LEU A 13 9.35 37.05 27.99
N PRO A 14 10.31 36.15 28.21
CA PRO A 14 11.19 35.75 27.12
C PRO A 14 10.25 35.24 26.04
N LEU A 15 10.23 35.98 24.93
CA LEU A 15 9.72 35.49 23.66
C LEU A 15 10.30 34.09 23.53
N ILE A 16 9.43 33.10 23.47
CA ILE A 16 9.80 31.73 23.13
C ILE A 16 10.22 31.81 21.65
N GLU A 17 11.40 32.36 21.39
CA GLU A 17 12.07 32.38 20.09
C GLU A 17 12.67 30.99 19.85
N ASN A 18 11.80 29.97 19.82
CA ASN A 18 11.96 28.69 19.12
C ASN A 18 10.83 27.72 19.50
N GLU A 19 9.59 28.08 19.20
CA GLU A 19 8.67 27.03 18.77
C GLU A 19 9.06 26.67 17.34
N MET A 20 10.09 25.84 17.21
CA MET A 20 10.36 25.09 15.99
C MET A 20 9.02 24.50 15.54
N GLN A 21 8.47 25.01 14.43
CA GLN A 21 7.33 24.43 13.74
C GLN A 21 7.64 22.93 13.52
N ARG A 22 7.09 22.07 14.37
CA ARG A 22 6.87 20.69 13.99
C ARG A 22 5.77 20.76 12.94
N PRO A 23 5.99 20.29 11.69
CA PRO A 23 4.88 20.16 10.75
C PRO A 23 3.77 19.40 11.47
N ASP A 24 2.54 19.88 11.35
CA ASP A 24 1.38 19.29 12.03
C ASP A 24 1.42 17.76 11.91
N SER A 25 1.63 17.08 13.04
CA SER A 25 1.95 15.64 13.07
C SER A 25 0.91 14.78 12.35
N TRP A 26 -0.33 15.26 12.27
CA TRP A 26 -1.42 14.61 11.53
C TRP A 26 -1.27 14.75 10.00
N VAL A 27 -0.73 15.87 9.48
CA VAL A 27 -0.48 16.08 8.04
C VAL A 27 0.61 15.13 7.55
N GLU A 28 1.70 14.99 8.31
CA GLU A 28 2.78 14.06 7.97
C GLU A 28 2.29 12.62 7.97
N THR A 29 1.56 12.21 9.02
CA THR A 29 0.95 10.87 9.10
C THR A 29 -0.03 10.62 7.95
N HIS A 30 -0.85 11.60 7.59
CA HIS A 30 -1.78 11.52 6.46
C HIS A 30 -1.04 11.30 5.12
N ASN A 31 -0.01 12.11 4.86
CA ASN A 31 0.79 12.00 3.66
C ASN A 31 1.51 10.64 3.57
N GLU A 32 2.01 10.15 4.71
CA GLU A 32 2.64 8.85 4.80
C GLU A 32 1.65 7.72 4.54
N ALA A 33 0.41 7.81 5.06
CA ALA A 33 -0.65 6.86 4.75
C ALA A 33 -0.98 6.82 3.25
N ILE A 34 -1.07 7.97 2.59
CA ILE A 34 -1.26 8.05 1.12
C ILE A 34 -0.09 7.38 0.39
N ARG A 35 1.15 7.65 0.81
CA ARG A 35 2.37 7.08 0.22
C ARG A 35 2.38 5.55 0.35
N CYS A 36 2.07 5.04 1.54
CA CYS A 36 1.96 3.61 1.81
C CYS A 36 0.89 2.95 0.95
N ALA A 37 -0.31 3.53 0.87
CA ALA A 37 -1.41 3.01 0.07
C ALA A 37 -1.05 2.95 -1.44
N ARG A 38 -0.38 3.97 -1.97
CA ARG A 38 0.10 3.99 -3.36
C ARG A 38 1.18 2.93 -3.61
N THR A 39 2.13 2.81 -2.69
CA THR A 39 3.19 1.79 -2.73
C THR A 39 2.59 0.39 -2.74
N LEU A 40 1.62 0.12 -1.84
CA LEU A 40 0.93 -1.16 -1.76
C LEU A 40 0.22 -1.50 -3.07
N LYS A 41 -0.54 -0.56 -3.63
CA LYS A 41 -1.24 -0.74 -4.90
C LYS A 41 -0.28 -1.07 -6.05
N ARG A 42 0.86 -0.38 -6.12
CA ARG A 42 1.89 -0.63 -7.13
C ARG A 42 2.55 -1.99 -6.93
N ALA A 43 2.95 -2.32 -5.70
CA ALA A 43 3.58 -3.60 -5.36
C ALA A 43 2.67 -4.78 -5.72
N TYR A 44 1.35 -4.63 -5.55
CA TYR A 44 0.38 -5.65 -5.97
C TYR A 44 0.36 -5.85 -7.49
N GLY A 45 0.43 -4.77 -8.28
CA GLY A 45 0.53 -4.88 -9.74
C GLY A 45 1.84 -5.56 -10.18
N GLU A 46 2.96 -5.18 -9.56
CA GLU A 46 4.27 -5.79 -9.82
C GLU A 46 4.27 -7.29 -9.45
N LEU A 47 3.73 -7.65 -8.29
CA LEU A 47 3.59 -9.04 -7.87
C LEU A 47 2.70 -9.84 -8.83
N LEU A 48 1.55 -9.29 -9.26
CA LEU A 48 0.69 -9.98 -10.22
C LEU A 48 1.43 -10.30 -11.52
N LYS A 49 2.19 -9.33 -12.05
CA LYS A 49 3.01 -9.53 -13.26
C LYS A 49 3.99 -10.68 -13.10
N VAL A 50 4.66 -10.78 -11.95
CA VAL A 50 5.60 -11.86 -11.66
C VAL A 50 4.87 -13.20 -11.49
N LEU A 51 3.75 -13.23 -10.76
CA LEU A 51 2.97 -14.46 -10.55
C LEU A 51 2.39 -15.03 -11.84
N ILE A 52 2.03 -14.18 -12.82
CA ILE A 52 1.66 -14.63 -14.17
C ILE A 52 2.80 -15.41 -14.82
N GLU A 53 4.04 -14.93 -14.72
CA GLU A 53 5.20 -15.64 -15.27
C GLU A 53 5.57 -16.89 -14.48
N VAL A 54 5.43 -16.86 -13.15
CA VAL A 54 5.62 -18.03 -12.27
C VAL A 54 4.63 -19.14 -12.65
N GLU A 55 3.37 -18.80 -12.86
CA GLU A 55 2.33 -19.74 -13.32
C GLU A 55 2.64 -20.26 -14.73
N ARG A 56 2.95 -19.35 -15.67
CA ARG A 56 3.17 -19.70 -17.08
C ARG A 56 4.35 -20.65 -17.27
N ARG A 57 5.39 -20.51 -16.45
CA ARG A 57 6.61 -21.33 -16.50
C ARG A 57 6.63 -22.43 -15.45
N GLU A 58 5.57 -22.54 -14.65
CA GLU A 58 5.45 -23.48 -13.54
C GLU A 58 6.66 -23.45 -12.59
N ILE A 59 7.21 -22.25 -12.34
CA ILE A 59 8.44 -22.05 -11.55
C ILE A 59 8.30 -22.63 -10.14
N PHE A 60 7.08 -22.68 -9.59
CA PHE A 60 6.82 -23.24 -8.27
C PHE A 60 7.29 -24.70 -8.12
N TYR A 61 7.34 -25.50 -9.19
CA TYR A 61 7.88 -26.86 -9.13
C TYR A 61 9.38 -26.90 -8.80
N GLN A 62 10.14 -25.86 -9.18
CA GLN A 62 11.56 -25.76 -8.84
C GLN A 62 11.81 -25.53 -7.35
N PHE A 63 10.77 -25.16 -6.60
CA PHE A 63 10.79 -24.94 -5.16
C PHE A 63 10.04 -26.04 -4.40
N GLU A 64 9.88 -27.23 -5.01
CA GLU A 64 9.21 -28.39 -4.41
C GLU A 64 7.74 -28.10 -4.00
N LYS A 65 7.11 -27.12 -4.66
CA LYS A 65 5.70 -26.79 -4.45
C LYS A 65 4.84 -27.47 -5.51
N THR A 66 3.67 -27.95 -5.08
CA THR A 66 2.75 -28.69 -5.94
C THR A 66 1.77 -27.79 -6.68
N SER A 67 1.73 -26.50 -6.33
CA SER A 67 0.86 -25.50 -6.94
C SER A 67 1.36 -24.07 -6.71
N LEU A 68 0.87 -23.15 -7.54
CA LEU A 68 1.04 -21.71 -7.31
C LEU A 68 0.50 -21.27 -5.94
N TYR A 69 -0.56 -21.91 -5.43
CA TYR A 69 -1.09 -21.63 -4.10
C TYR A 69 -0.07 -21.92 -2.99
N SER A 70 0.51 -23.13 -2.98
CA SER A 70 1.54 -23.49 -2.01
C SER A 70 2.79 -22.61 -2.14
N TYR A 71 3.12 -22.15 -3.36
CA TYR A 71 4.20 -21.18 -3.56
C TYR A 71 3.88 -19.83 -2.93
N CYS A 72 2.69 -19.28 -3.17
CA CYS A 72 2.25 -18.00 -2.61
C CYS A 72 2.20 -18.03 -1.07
N VAL A 73 1.70 -19.11 -0.47
CA VAL A 73 1.54 -19.19 1.00
C VAL A 73 2.84 -19.57 1.70
N ASP A 74 3.56 -20.58 1.20
CA ASP A 74 4.69 -21.14 1.94
C ASP A 74 6.02 -20.44 1.62
N ILE A 75 6.20 -19.93 0.39
CA ILE A 75 7.45 -19.28 -0.04
C ILE A 75 7.32 -17.76 0.04
N LEU A 76 6.22 -17.20 -0.45
CA LEU A 76 5.99 -15.74 -0.43
C LEU A 76 5.30 -15.25 0.84
N GLU A 77 4.94 -16.15 1.75
CA GLU A 77 4.30 -15.86 3.04
C GLU A 77 3.02 -15.00 2.91
N LEU A 78 2.31 -15.13 1.79
CA LEU A 78 1.06 -14.39 1.59
C LEU A 78 -0.04 -14.99 2.48
N PRO A 79 -0.86 -14.14 3.11
CA PRO A 79 -2.09 -14.60 3.73
C PRO A 79 -2.94 -15.38 2.72
N LYS A 80 -3.56 -16.49 3.17
CA LYS A 80 -4.32 -17.39 2.29
C LYS A 80 -5.35 -16.66 1.42
N HIS A 81 -6.08 -15.69 2.00
CA HIS A 81 -7.06 -14.89 1.27
C HIS A 81 -6.42 -14.07 0.14
N THR A 82 -5.29 -13.42 0.42
CA THR A 82 -4.51 -12.68 -0.59
C THR A 82 -4.00 -13.61 -1.68
N ALA A 83 -3.48 -14.79 -1.32
CA ALA A 83 -3.03 -15.78 -2.30
C ALA A 83 -4.16 -16.17 -3.27
N TYR A 84 -5.37 -16.44 -2.76
CA TYR A 84 -6.53 -16.71 -3.61
C TYR A 84 -6.90 -15.53 -4.51
N ASP A 85 -6.89 -14.28 -4.00
CA ASP A 85 -7.16 -13.08 -4.81
C ASP A 85 -6.24 -13.01 -6.03
N PHE A 86 -4.94 -13.26 -5.83
CA PHE A 86 -3.97 -13.27 -6.91
C PHE A 86 -4.19 -14.43 -7.88
N ILE A 87 -4.39 -15.65 -7.36
CA ILE A 87 -4.51 -16.85 -8.19
C ILE A 87 -5.73 -16.79 -9.10
N ASP A 88 -6.87 -16.32 -8.58
CA ASP A 88 -8.10 -16.17 -9.37
C ASP A 88 -7.88 -15.20 -10.54
N VAL A 89 -7.19 -14.08 -10.28
CA VAL A 89 -6.86 -13.09 -11.30
C VAL A 89 -5.82 -13.63 -12.29
N VAL A 90 -4.77 -14.32 -11.84
CA VAL A 90 -3.76 -14.96 -12.71
C VAL A 90 -4.40 -15.95 -13.67
N ARG A 91 -5.30 -16.81 -13.16
CA ARG A 91 -5.98 -17.83 -13.97
C ARG A 91 -6.94 -17.19 -14.97
N THR A 92 -7.71 -16.19 -14.54
CA THR A 92 -8.63 -15.46 -15.42
C THR A 92 -7.87 -14.62 -16.46
N ALA A 93 -6.68 -14.12 -16.12
CA ALA A 93 -5.85 -13.37 -17.07
C ALA A 93 -5.36 -14.21 -18.26
N LYS A 94 -5.34 -15.55 -18.14
CA LYS A 94 -5.04 -16.45 -19.26
C LYS A 94 -6.07 -16.30 -20.39
N THR A 95 -7.35 -16.11 -20.05
CA THR A 95 -8.43 -15.91 -21.02
C THR A 95 -8.70 -14.43 -21.29
N ILE A 96 -8.49 -13.56 -20.30
CA ILE A 96 -8.76 -12.12 -20.39
C ILE A 96 -7.51 -11.32 -19.96
N PRO A 97 -6.50 -11.18 -20.83
CA PRO A 97 -5.27 -10.47 -20.52
C PRO A 97 -5.49 -9.01 -20.07
N ALA A 98 -6.54 -8.36 -20.60
CA ALA A 98 -6.92 -6.99 -20.25
C ALA A 98 -7.18 -6.80 -18.74
N LEU A 99 -7.64 -7.84 -18.04
CA LEU A 99 -7.86 -7.79 -16.60
C LEU A 99 -6.55 -7.60 -15.84
N ALA A 100 -5.51 -8.38 -16.19
CA ALA A 100 -4.19 -8.24 -15.58
C ALA A 100 -3.57 -6.88 -15.90
N VAL A 101 -3.67 -6.41 -17.14
CA VAL A 101 -3.17 -5.08 -17.54
C VAL A 101 -3.81 -3.98 -16.69
N ALA A 102 -5.13 -4.03 -16.46
CA ALA A 102 -5.81 -3.05 -15.63
C ALA A 102 -5.32 -3.04 -14.17
N VAL A 103 -4.95 -4.19 -13.61
CA VAL A 103 -4.37 -4.26 -12.25
C VAL A 103 -2.92 -3.76 -12.24
N ILE A 104 -2.10 -4.19 -13.20
CA ILE A 104 -0.67 -3.84 -13.32
C ILE A 104 -0.50 -2.32 -13.49
N GLU A 105 -1.33 -1.69 -14.31
CA GLU A 105 -1.32 -0.24 -14.52
C GLU A 105 -2.00 0.54 -13.37
N GLY A 106 -2.51 -0.15 -12.36
CA GLY A 106 -3.21 0.46 -11.24
C GLY A 106 -4.56 1.09 -11.60
N ARG A 107 -5.18 0.71 -12.72
CA ARG A 107 -6.55 1.15 -13.07
C ARG A 107 -7.60 0.49 -12.16
N THR A 108 -7.32 -0.71 -11.64
CA THR A 108 -8.14 -1.39 -10.62
C THR A 108 -7.26 -2.05 -9.55
N SER A 109 -7.86 -2.53 -8.45
CA SER A 109 -7.16 -3.31 -7.41
C SER A 109 -7.35 -4.81 -7.60
N ILE A 110 -6.48 -5.63 -6.98
CA ILE A 110 -6.61 -7.09 -7.05
C ILE A 110 -7.97 -7.57 -6.56
N SER A 111 -8.46 -7.05 -5.44
CA SER A 111 -9.74 -7.47 -4.86
C SER A 111 -10.93 -7.07 -5.73
N LYS A 112 -10.84 -5.94 -6.44
CA LYS A 112 -11.87 -5.56 -7.43
C LYS A 112 -11.80 -6.47 -8.67
N ALA A 113 -10.62 -6.80 -9.15
CA ALA A 113 -10.44 -7.73 -10.26
C ALA A 113 -10.94 -9.16 -9.92
N ARG A 114 -10.68 -9.65 -8.71
CA ARG A 114 -11.20 -10.94 -8.21
C ARG A 114 -12.73 -11.02 -8.31
N ARG A 115 -13.45 -9.95 -7.96
CA ARG A 115 -14.93 -9.90 -8.06
C ARG A 115 -15.44 -10.03 -9.50
N VAL A 116 -14.63 -9.64 -10.48
CA VAL A 116 -14.96 -9.86 -11.89
C VAL A 116 -14.76 -11.33 -12.26
N CYS A 117 -13.70 -11.96 -11.75
CA CYS A 117 -13.41 -13.38 -11.99
C CYS A 117 -14.59 -14.28 -11.58
N SER A 118 -15.21 -14.02 -10.42
CA SER A 118 -16.32 -14.83 -9.88
C SER A 118 -17.63 -14.80 -10.69
N VAL A 119 -17.73 -13.93 -11.71
CA VAL A 119 -18.90 -13.84 -12.59
C VAL A 119 -18.63 -14.50 -13.96
N ILE A 120 -17.35 -14.72 -14.27
CA ILE A 120 -16.90 -15.23 -15.57
C ILE A 120 -16.73 -16.76 -15.54
N THR A 121 -16.33 -17.29 -14.39
CA THR A 121 -16.27 -18.73 -14.07
C THR A 121 -17.54 -19.20 -13.39
#